data_AF-A0A842UT68-F1
#
_entry.id   AF-A0A842UT68-F1
#
_cell.length_a   1.000
_cell.length_b   1.000
_cell.length_c   1.000
_cell.angle_alpha   90.00
_cell.angle_beta   90.00
_cell.angle_gamma   90.00
#
_symmetry.space_group_name_H-M   'P 1'
#
loop_
_entity.id
_entity.type
_entity.pdbx_description
1 polymer ?
#
loop_
_entity_poly.entity_id
_entity_poly.type
_entity_poly.pdbx_seq_one_letter_code
_entity_poly.pdbx_strand_id
1 'polypeptide(L)'
;MNLEELKNKQIEQMKKKGCLPKTDIEVVLHLVEEVGEVCEAVREKQPKEDFEGELADILWQLNKICWIHKIDLEEIFLKKLEKNACR
;
A
#
# COMPACT_ATOMS: atom_id res chain seq x y z
N MET A 1 -0.62 -1.70 -16.46
CA MET A 1 -0.91 -0.71 -15.40
C MET A 1 0.31 -0.65 -14.50
N ASN A 2 0.94 0.50 -14.35
CA ASN A 2 2.08 0.71 -13.46
C ASN A 2 1.61 1.11 -12.05
N LEU A 3 2.52 1.25 -11.08
CA LEU A 3 2.12 1.57 -9.69
C LEU A 3 1.48 2.97 -9.59
N GLU A 4 1.94 3.92 -10.40
CA GLU A 4 1.39 5.28 -10.43
C GLU A 4 -0.06 5.31 -10.94
N GLU A 5 -0.34 4.60 -12.02
CA GLU A 5 -1.67 4.42 -12.59
C GLU A 5 -2.61 3.72 -11.61
N LEU A 6 -2.12 2.69 -10.90
CA LEU A 6 -2.89 1.98 -9.87
C LEU A 6 -3.24 2.91 -8.70
N LYS A 7 -2.25 3.64 -8.16
CA LYS A 7 -2.44 4.65 -7.11
C LYS A 7 -3.46 5.69 -7.55
N ASN A 8 -3.36 6.21 -8.77
CA ASN A 8 -4.29 7.22 -9.27
C ASN A 8 -5.72 6.69 -9.38
N LYS A 9 -5.91 5.47 -9.90
CA LYS A 9 -7.22 4.82 -9.97
C LYS A 9 -7.84 4.63 -8.58
N GLN A 10 -7.04 4.21 -7.60
CA GLN A 10 -7.46 4.09 -6.20
C GLN A 10 -7.90 5.45 -5.62
N ILE A 11 -7.08 6.49 -5.76
CA ILE A 11 -7.38 7.82 -5.23
C ILE A 11 -8.62 8.43 -5.89
N GLU A 12 -8.84 8.22 -7.18
CA GLU A 12 -10.06 8.63 -7.86
C GLU A 12 -11.31 7.94 -7.30
N GLN A 13 -11.23 6.63 -7.03
CA GLN A 13 -12.31 5.90 -6.37
C GLN A 13 -12.61 6.50 -4.98
N MET A 14 -11.58 6.80 -4.20
CA MET A 14 -11.73 7.39 -2.86
C MET A 14 -12.30 8.81 -2.89
N LYS A 15 -11.89 9.63 -3.87
CA LYS A 15 -12.48 10.96 -4.12
C LYS A 15 -13.98 10.87 -4.40
N LYS A 16 -14.38 9.94 -5.28
CA LYS A 16 -15.81 9.71 -5.60
C LYS A 16 -16.61 9.26 -4.39
N LYS A 17 -16.00 8.49 -3.48
CA LYS A 17 -16.60 8.01 -2.23
C LYS A 17 -16.53 9.02 -1.07
N GLY A 18 -15.80 10.13 -1.21
CA GLY A 18 -15.61 11.11 -0.15
C GLY A 18 -14.80 10.59 1.05
N CYS A 19 -13.94 9.58 0.85
CA CYS A 19 -13.21 8.89 1.92
C CYS A 19 -11.68 9.03 1.82
N LEU A 20 -11.19 10.15 1.27
CA LEU A 20 -9.75 10.43 1.28
C LEU A 20 -9.22 10.52 2.71
N PRO A 21 -7.99 10.04 2.98
CA PRO A 21 -7.38 10.13 4.30
C PRO A 21 -7.16 11.60 4.69
N LYS A 22 -7.30 11.90 5.98
CA LYS A 22 -7.17 13.27 6.49
C LYS A 22 -5.74 13.61 6.89
N THR A 23 -5.01 12.61 7.39
CA THR A 23 -3.62 12.76 7.85
C THR A 23 -2.78 11.56 7.44
N ASP A 24 -1.46 11.74 7.43
CA ASP A 24 -0.50 10.64 7.27
C ASP A 24 -0.52 9.68 8.47
N ILE A 25 -0.69 10.19 9.69
CA ILE A 25 -0.83 9.38 10.91
C ILE A 25 -1.95 8.34 10.77
N GLU A 26 -3.13 8.74 10.29
CA GLU A 26 -4.27 7.84 10.06
C GLU A 26 -3.90 6.69 9.10
N VAL A 27 -3.18 7.01 8.03
CA VAL A 27 -2.77 6.00 7.04
C VAL A 27 -1.70 5.07 7.59
N VAL A 28 -0.76 5.57 8.40
CA VAL A 28 0.27 4.74 9.05
C VAL A 28 -0.36 3.78 10.05
N LEU A 29 -1.38 4.21 10.81
CA LEU A 29 -2.08 3.32 11.74
C LEU A 29 -2.80 2.19 10.99
N HIS A 30 -3.54 2.51 9.91
CA HIS A 30 -4.15 1.47 9.08
C HIS A 30 -3.09 0.55 8.45
N LEU A 31 -1.95 1.07 7.98
CA LEU A 31 -0.86 0.22 7.48
C LEU A 31 -0.37 -0.79 8.52
N VAL A 32 -0.28 -0.40 9.79
CA VAL A 32 0.09 -1.32 10.88
C VAL A 32 -0.98 -2.37 11.11
N GLU A 33 -2.26 -2.01 10.96
CA GLU A 33 -3.41 -2.92 11.04
C GLU A 33 -3.32 -4.01 9.95
N GLU A 34 -3.18 -3.65 8.66
CA GLU A 34 -3.11 -4.64 7.57
C GLU A 34 -1.89 -5.57 7.70
N VAL A 35 -0.76 -5.05 8.21
CA VAL A 35 0.42 -5.88 8.51
C VAL A 35 0.12 -6.89 9.62
N GLY A 36 -0.69 -6.49 10.60
CA GLY A 36 -1.21 -7.37 11.65
C GLY A 36 -2.09 -8.48 11.07
N GLU A 37 -2.98 -8.14 10.14
CA GLU A 37 -3.87 -9.10 9.47
C GLU A 37 -3.09 -10.10 8.61
N VAL A 38 -2.05 -9.65 7.87
CA VAL A 38 -1.12 -10.55 7.19
C VAL A 38 -0.45 -11.52 8.17
N CYS A 39 -0.01 -11.03 9.33
CA CYS A 39 0.60 -11.88 10.36
C CYS A 39 -0.38 -12.91 10.91
N GLU A 40 -1.63 -12.51 11.13
CA GLU A 40 -2.71 -13.39 11.57
C GLU A 40 -3.07 -14.43 10.51
N ALA A 41 -3.20 -14.04 9.25
CA ALA A 41 -3.47 -14.94 8.13
C ALA A 41 -2.42 -16.06 8.03
N VAL A 42 -1.14 -15.71 8.19
CA VAL A 42 -0.04 -16.68 8.23
C VAL A 42 -0.12 -17.59 9.47
N ARG A 43 -0.37 -17.01 10.65
CA ARG A 43 -0.42 -17.74 11.93
C ARG A 43 -1.56 -18.76 11.95
N GLU A 44 -2.75 -18.34 11.51
CA GLU A 44 -3.97 -19.14 11.53
C GLU A 44 -4.13 -20.03 10.27
N LYS A 45 -3.20 -19.93 9.32
CA LYS A 45 -3.24 -20.66 8.03
C LYS A 45 -4.54 -20.41 7.28
N GLN A 46 -4.93 -19.14 7.22
CA GLN A 46 -6.12 -18.73 6.48
C GLN A 46 -6.03 -19.14 5.00
N PRO A 47 -7.17 -19.30 4.33
CA PRO A 47 -7.24 -19.50 2.88
C PRO A 47 -6.34 -18.53 2.11
N LYS A 48 -5.79 -19.00 0.98
CA LYS A 48 -4.92 -18.20 0.12
C LYS A 48 -5.57 -16.89 -0.33
N GLU A 49 -6.88 -16.94 -0.59
CA GLU A 49 -7.67 -15.80 -1.04
C GLU A 49 -7.71 -14.68 0.01
N ASP A 50 -7.86 -15.03 1.30
CA ASP A 50 -7.85 -14.08 2.40
C ASP A 50 -6.45 -13.45 2.55
N PHE A 51 -5.39 -14.29 2.56
CA PHE A 51 -4.00 -13.81 2.60
C PHE A 51 -3.64 -12.87 1.44
N GLU A 52 -4.15 -13.14 0.23
CA GLU A 52 -3.95 -12.26 -0.93
C GLU A 52 -4.68 -10.92 -0.76
N GLY A 53 -5.84 -10.90 -0.10
CA GLY A 53 -6.56 -9.69 0.31
C GLY A 53 -5.73 -8.81 1.23
N GLU A 54 -5.23 -9.38 2.34
CA GLU A 54 -4.45 -8.62 3.33
C GLU A 54 -3.16 -8.02 2.73
N LEU A 55 -2.52 -8.75 1.81
CA LEU A 55 -1.37 -8.22 1.06
C LEU A 55 -1.74 -7.06 0.15
N ALA A 56 -2.92 -7.12 -0.48
CA ALA A 56 -3.41 -6.04 -1.32
C ALA A 56 -3.75 -4.79 -0.49
N ASP A 57 -4.25 -4.98 0.74
CA ASP A 57 -4.56 -3.87 1.64
C ASP A 57 -3.29 -3.15 2.11
N ILE A 58 -2.17 -3.86 2.35
CA ILE A 58 -0.86 -3.20 2.55
C ILE A 58 -0.52 -2.25 1.39
N LEU A 59 -0.67 -2.71 0.13
CA LEU A 59 -0.42 -1.87 -1.03
C LEU A 59 -1.40 -0.69 -1.10
N TRP A 60 -2.66 -0.90 -0.73
CA TRP A 60 -3.67 0.15 -0.62
C TRP A 60 -3.24 1.25 0.36
N GLN A 61 -2.74 0.87 1.53
CA GLN A 61 -2.23 1.83 2.52
C GLN A 61 -0.96 2.55 2.04
N LEU A 62 -0.01 1.82 1.44
CA LEU A 62 1.21 2.42 0.87
C LEU A 62 0.90 3.46 -0.21
N ASN A 63 -0.06 3.18 -1.09
CA ASN A 63 -0.52 4.12 -2.10
C ASN A 63 -1.08 5.42 -1.50
N LYS A 64 -1.83 5.31 -0.38
CA LYS A 64 -2.34 6.50 0.35
C LYS A 64 -1.18 7.34 0.89
N ILE A 65 -0.17 6.73 1.50
CA ILE A 65 1.04 7.43 1.99
C ILE A 65 1.75 8.12 0.81
N CYS A 66 1.98 7.39 -0.28
CA CYS A 66 2.66 7.93 -1.46
C CYS A 66 1.90 9.11 -2.07
N TRP A 67 0.56 9.06 -2.09
CA TRP A 67 -0.26 10.15 -2.58
C TRP A 67 -0.20 11.39 -1.67
N ILE A 68 -0.20 11.22 -0.35
CA ILE A 68 -0.07 12.33 0.62
C ILE A 68 1.28 13.03 0.43
N HIS A 69 2.37 12.26 0.41
CA HIS A 69 3.74 12.81 0.35
C HIS A 69 4.26 13.08 -1.07
N LYS A 70 3.43 12.90 -2.11
CA LYS A 70 3.79 13.10 -3.52
C LYS A 70 5.01 12.26 -3.95
N ILE A 71 4.99 10.99 -3.54
CA ILE A 71 6.02 10.01 -3.86
C ILE A 71 5.58 9.20 -5.10
N ASP A 72 6.52 9.05 -6.04
CA ASP A 72 6.49 8.02 -7.08
C ASP A 72 7.21 6.78 -6.54
N LEU A 73 6.44 5.78 -6.11
CA LEU A 73 7.01 4.59 -5.47
C LEU A 73 7.79 3.73 -6.47
N GLU A 74 7.37 3.70 -7.74
CA GLU A 74 8.04 2.92 -8.77
C GLU A 74 9.44 3.48 -9.04
N GLU A 75 9.54 4.80 -9.23
CA GLU A 75 10.83 5.46 -9.43
C GLU A 75 11.77 5.25 -8.23
N ILE A 76 11.26 5.40 -7.00
CA ILE A 76 12.05 5.20 -5.77
C ILE A 76 12.47 3.74 -5.60
N PHE A 77 11.60 2.79 -5.94
CA PHE A 77 11.92 1.37 -5.88
C PHE A 77 13.04 1.03 -6.88
N LEU A 78 12.98 1.52 -8.11
CA LEU A 78 14.03 1.31 -9.12
C LEU A 78 15.38 1.87 -8.67
N LYS A 79 15.42 3.09 -8.12
CA LYS A 79 16.65 3.66 -7.53
C LYS A 79 17.22 2.79 -6.41
N LYS A 80 16.35 2.23 -5.57
CA LYS A 80 16.74 1.35 -4.47
C LYS A 80 17.26 0.00 -4.98
N LEU A 81 16.64 -0.53 -6.03
CA LEU A 81 17.02 -1.78 -6.69
C LEU A 81 18.44 -1.69 -7.25
N GLU A 82 18.73 -0.64 -8.03
CA GLU A 82 20.08 -0.38 -8.57
C GLU A 82 21.12 -0.26 -7.46
N LYS A 83 20.83 0.51 -6.40
CA LYS A 83 21.73 0.67 -5.26
C LYS A 83 22.04 -0.66 -4.55
N ASN A 84 21.09 -1.59 -4.51
CA ASN A 84 21.28 -2.90 -3.89
C ASN A 84 22.08 -3.87 -4.77
N ALA A 85 22.07 -3.70 -6.10
CA ALA A 85 22.90 -4.51 -7.00
C ALA A 85 24.40 -4.18 -6.90
N CYS A 86 24.72 -2.96 -6.46
CA CYS A 86 26.09 -2.49 -6.22
C CYS A 86 26.59 -2.73 -4.78
N ARG A 87 25.83 -3.45 -3.94
CA ARG A 87 26.19 -3.83 -2.58
C ARG A 87 26.63 -5.27 -2.51
#